data_AF-N8V377-F1
#
_entry.id   AF-N8V377-F1
#
_cell.length_a   1.000
_cell.length_b   1.000
_cell.length_c   1.000
_cell.angle_alpha   90.00
_cell.angle_beta   90.00
_cell.angle_gamma   90.00
#
_symmetry.space_group_name_H-M   'P 1'
#
loop_
_entity.id
_entity.type
_entity.pdbx_description
1 polymer ?
#
loop_
_entity_poly.entity_id
_entity_poly.type
_entity_poly.pdbx_seq_one_letter_code
_entity_poly.pdbx_strand_id
1 'polypeptide(L)'
;GGDTAYDPETGRYTNPNIGGTGKDNLNDAISAVGEAAKVAKTTVTEGDNIVVSETKNADGSTNYEVATARDVNFDSVKVGGVSIDGTTGKISGVAAGDVNPDSTDAINGSQLAGTAQSVSDALGGGSTVNPDGTVSAPNYNVNGNNVNNVGDALAELDKGWTLQTNGANAGAVKAGDTVDIGTADGEENLQVAKEGNDIKYSLNRDLKVDSVTAGDTVINNDGMTIAGGPGMTRSGVDAGNKRMRNVADGTDSKDAVNKDQLDQVAQASDDKLNHLGESTADGLGGGATFDPRTGAISSPTYTVNGTDVNNVGDAITALDKGWTLQSNGENAAAVKAGDTVDIGTADGEENLQVSKEGNDIKYSLNRDL
;
A
#
# COMPACT_ATOMS: atom_id res chain seq x y z
N GLY A 1 -16.34 -120.09 -74.65
CA GLY A 1 -16.05 -118.65 -74.60
C GLY A 1 -14.94 -118.44 -73.60
N GLY A 2 -13.87 -117.75 -73.98
CA GLY A 2 -12.51 -117.99 -73.47
C GLY A 2 -11.80 -119.09 -74.30
N ASP A 3 -10.60 -119.48 -73.89
CA ASP A 3 -9.72 -120.50 -74.51
C ASP A 3 -10.24 -121.94 -74.34
N THR A 4 -11.56 -122.13 -74.38
CA THR A 4 -12.19 -123.45 -74.20
C THR A 4 -11.87 -124.36 -75.38
N ALA A 5 -11.24 -125.51 -75.13
CA ALA A 5 -10.97 -126.54 -76.12
C ALA A 5 -11.84 -127.78 -75.87
N TYR A 6 -12.41 -128.37 -76.92
CA TYR A 6 -13.09 -129.67 -76.87
C TYR A 6 -12.11 -130.74 -77.34
N ASP A 7 -11.91 -131.76 -76.53
CA ASP A 7 -11.14 -132.93 -76.91
C ASP A 7 -12.11 -134.04 -77.40
N PRO A 8 -12.12 -134.35 -78.72
CA PRO A 8 -13.01 -135.35 -79.29
C PRO A 8 -12.65 -136.79 -78.89
N GLU A 9 -11.43 -137.07 -78.39
CA GLU A 9 -11.03 -138.41 -77.94
C GLU A 9 -11.55 -138.74 -76.53
N THR A 10 -11.59 -137.74 -75.65
CA THR A 10 -12.03 -137.93 -74.24
C THR A 10 -13.44 -137.41 -73.98
N GLY A 11 -14.04 -136.70 -74.93
CA GLY A 11 -15.37 -136.09 -74.82
C GLY A 11 -15.44 -134.94 -73.81
N ARG A 12 -14.29 -134.42 -73.35
CA ARG A 12 -14.21 -133.38 -72.30
C ARG A 12 -13.91 -132.00 -72.91
N TYR A 13 -14.41 -130.98 -72.24
CA TYR A 13 -14.04 -129.59 -72.49
C TYR A 13 -12.99 -129.16 -71.45
N THR A 14 -11.92 -128.50 -71.88
CA THR A 14 -10.93 -127.84 -71.00
C THR A 14 -11.03 -126.33 -71.19
N ASN A 15 -10.89 -125.56 -70.12
CA ASN A 15 -10.92 -124.10 -70.22
C ASN A 15 -9.87 -123.50 -69.28
N PRO A 16 -8.62 -123.30 -69.70
CA PRO A 16 -7.50 -123.00 -68.81
C PRO A 16 -7.56 -121.59 -68.18
N ASN A 17 -8.45 -120.71 -68.65
CA ASN A 17 -8.50 -119.32 -68.20
C ASN A 17 -9.93 -118.77 -68.24
N ILE A 18 -10.81 -119.34 -67.43
CA ILE A 18 -12.21 -118.90 -67.36
C ILE A 18 -12.26 -117.43 -66.92
N GLY A 19 -12.73 -116.54 -67.80
CA GLY A 19 -12.95 -115.12 -67.51
C GLY A 19 -11.70 -114.27 -67.27
N GLY A 20 -10.51 -114.73 -67.69
CA GLY A 20 -9.25 -113.99 -67.47
C GLY A 20 -8.66 -114.14 -66.07
N THR A 21 -9.16 -115.08 -65.26
CA THR A 21 -8.77 -115.31 -63.85
C THR A 21 -7.54 -116.20 -63.67
N GLY A 22 -7.07 -116.84 -64.73
CA GLY A 22 -5.98 -117.83 -64.71
C GLY A 22 -6.35 -119.17 -64.09
N LYS A 23 -7.64 -119.51 -63.97
CA LYS A 23 -8.15 -120.76 -63.37
C LYS A 23 -8.92 -121.62 -64.37
N ASP A 24 -8.83 -122.94 -64.19
CA ASP A 24 -9.33 -123.95 -65.14
C ASP A 24 -10.70 -124.57 -64.78
N ASN A 25 -11.23 -124.24 -63.60
CA ASN A 25 -12.55 -124.63 -63.15
C ASN A 25 -13.34 -123.41 -62.61
N LEU A 26 -14.67 -123.51 -62.67
CA LEU A 26 -15.57 -122.41 -62.39
C LEU A 26 -15.49 -121.94 -60.92
N ASN A 27 -15.33 -122.86 -59.97
CA ASN A 27 -15.25 -122.54 -58.55
C ASN A 27 -14.00 -121.70 -58.22
N ASP A 28 -12.85 -122.07 -58.78
CA ASP A 28 -11.60 -121.35 -58.55
C ASP A 28 -11.57 -120.01 -59.27
N ALA A 29 -12.14 -119.91 -60.47
CA ALA A 29 -12.28 -118.65 -61.18
C ALA A 29 -13.19 -117.66 -60.42
N ILE A 30 -14.34 -118.11 -59.90
CA ILE A 30 -15.21 -117.30 -59.04
C ILE A 30 -14.50 -116.90 -57.75
N SER A 31 -13.75 -117.81 -57.14
CA SER A 31 -12.97 -117.52 -55.94
C SER A 31 -11.87 -116.49 -56.20
N ALA A 32 -11.19 -116.56 -57.35
CA ALA A 32 -10.17 -115.58 -57.76
C ALA A 32 -10.77 -114.19 -58.01
N VAL A 33 -11.96 -114.10 -58.63
CA VAL A 33 -12.71 -112.84 -58.74
C VAL A 33 -13.16 -112.35 -57.36
N GLY A 34 -13.59 -113.24 -56.47
CA GLY A 34 -13.97 -112.92 -55.10
C GLY A 34 -12.81 -112.36 -54.28
N GLU A 35 -11.62 -112.95 -54.38
CA GLU A 35 -10.40 -112.44 -53.73
C GLU A 35 -9.91 -111.15 -54.37
N ALA A 36 -9.91 -111.03 -55.69
CA ALA A 36 -9.58 -109.76 -56.37
C ALA A 36 -10.57 -108.64 -55.98
N ALA A 37 -11.87 -108.94 -55.89
CA ALA A 37 -12.89 -108.01 -55.42
C ALA A 37 -12.73 -107.65 -53.93
N LYS A 38 -12.21 -108.57 -53.10
CA LYS A 38 -11.87 -108.31 -51.69
C LYS A 38 -10.65 -107.41 -51.56
N VAL A 39 -9.61 -107.64 -52.37
CA VAL A 39 -8.42 -106.79 -52.44
C VAL A 39 -8.74 -105.41 -53.01
N ALA A 40 -9.68 -105.31 -53.95
CA ALA A 40 -10.11 -104.04 -54.53
C ALA A 40 -10.95 -103.16 -53.58
N LYS A 41 -11.34 -103.66 -52.40
CA LYS A 41 -12.08 -102.85 -51.42
C LYS A 41 -11.19 -101.76 -50.85
N THR A 42 -11.63 -100.53 -50.95
CA THR A 42 -11.07 -99.39 -50.22
C THR A 42 -11.88 -99.13 -48.97
N THR A 43 -11.23 -98.74 -47.88
CA THR A 43 -11.88 -98.30 -46.64
C THR A 43 -11.66 -96.81 -46.45
N VAL A 44 -12.68 -96.10 -45.98
CA VAL A 44 -12.59 -94.70 -45.55
C VAL A 44 -12.85 -94.67 -44.04
N THR A 45 -12.00 -94.01 -43.29
CA THR A 45 -12.16 -93.81 -41.84
C THR A 45 -12.40 -92.34 -41.56
N GLU A 46 -13.43 -92.05 -40.79
CA GLU A 46 -13.72 -90.71 -40.31
C GLU A 46 -12.72 -90.31 -39.22
N GLY A 47 -12.16 -89.10 -39.33
CA GLY A 47 -11.34 -88.47 -38.28
C GLY A 47 -12.07 -87.25 -37.71
N ASP A 48 -11.60 -86.70 -36.59
CA ASP A 48 -12.34 -85.75 -35.74
C ASP A 48 -13.04 -84.58 -36.46
N ASN A 49 -12.45 -84.03 -37.52
CA ASN A 49 -12.97 -82.86 -38.25
C ASN A 49 -13.57 -83.19 -39.62
N ILE A 50 -13.65 -84.47 -39.97
CA ILE A 50 -14.18 -84.95 -41.24
C ILE A 50 -15.45 -85.73 -40.93
N VAL A 51 -16.45 -85.62 -41.80
CA VAL A 51 -17.66 -86.45 -41.78
C VAL A 51 -17.69 -87.26 -43.07
N VAL A 52 -17.94 -88.57 -42.96
CA VAL A 52 -18.05 -89.46 -44.12
C VAL A 52 -19.46 -90.02 -44.20
N SER A 53 -20.19 -89.65 -45.25
CA SER A 53 -21.55 -90.14 -45.49
C SER A 53 -21.57 -91.17 -46.62
N GLU A 54 -22.10 -92.37 -46.34
CA GLU A 54 -22.23 -93.42 -47.35
C GLU A 54 -23.56 -93.32 -48.11
N THR A 55 -23.50 -93.43 -49.44
CA THR A 55 -24.67 -93.56 -50.32
C THR A 55 -24.45 -94.67 -51.36
N LYS A 56 -25.53 -95.17 -51.96
CA LYS A 56 -25.45 -96.16 -53.06
C LYS A 56 -25.67 -95.48 -54.40
N ASN A 57 -24.78 -95.77 -55.35
CA ASN A 57 -24.96 -95.39 -56.74
C ASN A 57 -26.03 -96.27 -57.39
N ALA A 58 -26.60 -95.79 -58.50
CA ALA A 58 -27.62 -96.52 -59.25
C ALA A 58 -27.13 -97.88 -59.79
N ASP A 59 -25.82 -98.05 -59.99
CA ASP A 59 -25.18 -99.29 -60.43
C ASP A 59 -24.86 -100.29 -59.30
N GLY A 60 -25.25 -99.96 -58.06
CA GLY A 60 -25.02 -100.78 -56.87
C GLY A 60 -23.66 -100.58 -56.20
N SER A 61 -22.76 -99.77 -56.76
CA SER A 61 -21.50 -99.38 -56.12
C SER A 61 -21.75 -98.40 -54.96
N THR A 62 -20.79 -98.28 -54.03
CA THR A 62 -20.86 -97.34 -52.90
C THR A 62 -20.17 -96.02 -53.24
N ASN A 63 -20.80 -94.90 -52.89
CA ASN A 63 -20.21 -93.57 -52.86
C ASN A 63 -20.01 -93.10 -51.41
N TYR A 64 -18.86 -92.50 -51.13
CA TYR A 64 -18.54 -91.90 -49.84
C TYR A 64 -18.36 -90.39 -50.03
N GLU A 65 -19.28 -89.60 -49.51
CA GLU A 65 -19.15 -88.15 -49.48
C GLU A 65 -18.32 -87.75 -48.25
N VAL A 66 -17.16 -87.16 -48.49
CA VAL A 66 -16.23 -86.70 -47.45
C VAL A 66 -16.32 -85.19 -47.37
N ALA A 67 -16.77 -84.68 -46.22
CA ALA A 67 -16.92 -83.25 -45.96
C ALA A 67 -16.24 -82.87 -44.65
N THR A 68 -15.97 -81.57 -44.44
CA THR A 68 -15.61 -81.06 -43.12
C THR A 68 -16.83 -81.08 -42.20
N ALA A 69 -16.63 -81.39 -40.93
CA ALA A 69 -17.67 -81.23 -39.92
C ALA A 69 -18.12 -79.76 -39.83
N ARG A 70 -19.35 -79.51 -39.39
CA ARG A 70 -19.87 -78.14 -39.17
C ARG A 70 -19.13 -77.45 -38.03
N ASP A 71 -18.93 -78.18 -36.95
CA ASP A 71 -18.09 -77.79 -35.84
C ASP A 71 -16.78 -78.53 -35.98
N VAL A 72 -15.70 -77.77 -36.03
CA VAL A 72 -14.34 -78.30 -36.14
C VAL A 72 -13.59 -77.98 -34.86
N ASN A 73 -12.87 -78.95 -34.34
CA ASN A 73 -12.01 -78.80 -33.20
C ASN A 73 -10.55 -78.84 -33.66
N PHE A 74 -9.86 -77.72 -33.51
CA PHE A 74 -8.44 -77.62 -33.81
C PHE A 74 -7.69 -77.22 -32.54
N ASP A 75 -6.60 -77.93 -32.26
CA ASP A 75 -5.65 -77.51 -31.21
C ASP A 75 -5.06 -76.14 -31.53
N SER A 76 -4.87 -75.84 -32.82
CA SER A 76 -4.50 -74.50 -33.32
C SER A 76 -4.91 -74.29 -34.77
N VAL A 77 -5.19 -73.04 -35.14
CA VAL A 77 -5.44 -72.64 -36.54
C VAL A 77 -4.39 -71.62 -36.93
N LYS A 78 -3.61 -71.89 -37.98
CA LYS A 78 -2.57 -70.99 -38.49
C LYS A 78 -2.85 -70.57 -39.92
N VAL A 79 -2.99 -69.26 -40.16
CA VAL A 79 -3.19 -68.67 -41.48
C VAL A 79 -2.12 -67.60 -41.69
N GLY A 80 -1.09 -67.94 -42.46
CA GLY A 80 0.08 -67.08 -42.62
C GLY A 80 0.76 -66.79 -41.26
N GLY A 81 0.82 -65.51 -40.89
CA GLY A 81 1.38 -65.05 -39.61
C GLY A 81 0.39 -65.09 -38.44
N VAL A 82 -0.91 -65.26 -38.70
CA VAL A 82 -1.95 -65.27 -37.66
C VAL A 82 -2.13 -66.68 -37.11
N SER A 83 -2.23 -66.80 -35.79
CA SER A 83 -2.46 -68.07 -35.10
C SER A 83 -3.54 -67.94 -34.03
N ILE A 84 -4.51 -68.85 -34.05
CA ILE A 84 -5.49 -69.06 -32.99
C ILE A 84 -5.01 -70.25 -32.16
N ASP A 85 -4.82 -70.02 -30.86
CA ASP A 85 -4.47 -71.06 -29.89
C ASP A 85 -5.75 -71.65 -29.29
N GLY A 86 -6.00 -72.94 -29.52
CA GLY A 86 -7.22 -73.62 -29.06
C GLY A 86 -7.30 -73.80 -27.54
N THR A 87 -6.18 -73.66 -26.81
CA THR A 87 -6.15 -73.78 -25.34
C THR A 87 -6.45 -72.44 -24.66
N THR A 88 -5.83 -71.36 -25.13
CA THR A 88 -5.94 -70.02 -24.51
C THR A 88 -6.98 -69.12 -25.17
N GLY A 89 -7.46 -69.47 -26.37
CA GLY A 89 -8.33 -68.63 -27.18
C GLY A 89 -7.64 -67.38 -27.74
N LYS A 90 -6.32 -67.22 -27.54
CA LYS A 90 -5.59 -66.05 -28.01
C LYS A 90 -5.42 -66.10 -29.51
N ILE A 91 -5.78 -64.99 -30.16
CA ILE A 91 -5.43 -64.71 -31.55
C ILE A 91 -4.14 -63.89 -31.54
N SER A 92 -3.09 -64.44 -32.11
CA SER A 92 -1.75 -63.85 -32.15
C SER A 92 -1.31 -63.61 -33.59
N GLY A 93 -0.36 -62.68 -33.77
CA GLY A 93 0.17 -62.34 -35.10
C GLY A 93 -0.73 -61.40 -35.92
N VAL A 94 -1.75 -60.80 -35.31
CA VAL A 94 -2.57 -59.76 -35.93
C VAL A 94 -1.72 -58.50 -36.10
N ALA A 95 -1.48 -58.10 -37.36
CA ALA A 95 -0.82 -56.84 -37.68
C ALA A 95 -1.69 -55.65 -37.22
N ALA A 96 -1.10 -54.46 -37.13
CA ALA A 96 -1.90 -53.27 -36.80
C ALA A 96 -2.91 -53.03 -37.93
N GLY A 97 -4.20 -53.02 -37.60
CA GLY A 97 -5.27 -52.71 -38.54
C GLY A 97 -5.41 -51.20 -38.75
N ASP A 98 -6.13 -50.76 -39.78
CA ASP A 98 -6.39 -49.34 -39.95
C ASP A 98 -7.36 -48.80 -38.87
N VAL A 99 -7.08 -47.61 -38.32
CA VAL A 99 -7.95 -46.93 -37.33
C VAL A 99 -8.58 -45.71 -37.97
N ASN A 100 -9.77 -45.90 -38.53
CA ASN A 100 -10.60 -44.85 -39.12
C ASN A 100 -12.08 -45.27 -39.06
N PRO A 101 -13.04 -44.34 -39.28
CA PRO A 101 -14.47 -44.64 -39.14
C PRO A 101 -15.04 -45.76 -40.02
N ASP A 102 -14.38 -46.07 -41.14
CA ASP A 102 -14.84 -47.08 -42.11
C ASP A 102 -14.11 -48.43 -41.98
N SER A 103 -13.15 -48.52 -41.05
CA SER A 103 -12.32 -49.71 -40.89
C SER A 103 -13.14 -50.90 -40.38
N THR A 104 -12.96 -52.04 -41.05
CA THR A 104 -13.45 -53.35 -40.60
C THR A 104 -12.30 -54.25 -40.13
N ASP A 105 -11.10 -53.71 -40.00
CA ASP A 105 -9.91 -54.47 -39.62
C ASP A 105 -9.95 -54.84 -38.14
N ALA A 106 -9.37 -56.00 -37.82
CA ALA A 106 -9.04 -56.31 -36.44
C ALA A 106 -7.86 -55.45 -35.97
N ILE A 107 -7.98 -54.83 -34.80
CA ILE A 107 -6.88 -54.13 -34.14
C ILE A 107 -6.14 -55.05 -33.16
N ASN A 108 -4.89 -54.72 -32.85
CA ASN A 108 -4.10 -55.44 -31.86
C ASN A 108 -3.84 -54.60 -30.59
N GLY A 109 -3.21 -55.23 -29.60
CA GLY A 109 -2.97 -54.62 -28.29
C GLY A 109 -2.06 -53.38 -28.33
N SER A 110 -1.12 -53.26 -29.27
CA SER A 110 -0.25 -52.08 -29.34
C SER A 110 -0.99 -50.83 -29.79
N GLN A 111 -2.04 -50.97 -30.63
CA GLN A 111 -2.88 -49.85 -31.03
C GLN A 111 -3.77 -49.35 -29.89
N LEU A 112 -4.34 -50.26 -29.10
CA LEU A 112 -5.08 -49.90 -27.89
C LEU A 112 -4.17 -49.25 -26.85
N ALA A 113 -2.97 -49.80 -26.64
CA ALA A 113 -1.96 -49.21 -25.75
C ALA A 113 -1.52 -47.82 -26.22
N GLY A 114 -1.34 -47.61 -27.53
CA GLY A 114 -1.04 -46.28 -28.09
C GLY A 114 -2.17 -45.27 -27.84
N THR A 115 -3.43 -45.70 -27.96
CA THR A 115 -4.59 -44.85 -27.63
C THR A 115 -4.60 -44.51 -26.13
N ALA A 116 -4.42 -45.50 -25.25
CA ALA A 116 -4.33 -45.27 -23.81
C ALA A 116 -3.17 -44.33 -23.44
N GLN A 117 -2.02 -44.46 -24.11
CA GLN A 117 -0.87 -43.57 -23.91
C GLN A 117 -1.20 -42.13 -24.29
N SER A 118 -1.89 -41.92 -25.42
CA SER A 118 -2.31 -40.58 -25.84
C SER A 118 -3.24 -39.90 -24.80
N VAL A 119 -4.12 -40.68 -24.16
CA VAL A 119 -4.99 -40.18 -23.08
C VAL A 119 -4.18 -39.86 -21.82
N SER A 120 -3.26 -40.75 -21.44
CA SER A 120 -2.37 -40.55 -20.29
C SER A 120 -1.50 -39.30 -20.44
N ASP A 121 -0.90 -39.11 -21.63
CA ASP A 121 -0.10 -37.93 -21.96
C ASP A 121 -0.94 -36.65 -21.92
N ALA A 122 -2.17 -36.69 -22.43
CA ALA A 122 -3.08 -35.55 -22.42
C ALA A 122 -3.54 -35.16 -21.02
N LEU A 123 -3.74 -36.12 -20.12
CA LEU A 123 -4.06 -35.85 -18.71
C LEU A 123 -2.86 -35.29 -17.95
N GLY A 124 -1.64 -35.75 -18.26
CA GLY A 124 -0.43 -35.35 -17.55
C GLY A 124 -0.49 -35.73 -16.06
N GLY A 125 0.01 -34.86 -15.18
CA GLY A 125 -0.07 -35.08 -13.72
C GLY A 125 0.59 -36.37 -13.22
N GLY A 126 1.53 -36.94 -13.99
CA GLY A 126 2.16 -38.23 -13.66
C GLY A 126 1.30 -39.47 -13.95
N SER A 127 0.20 -39.33 -14.69
CA SER A 127 -0.56 -40.47 -15.23
C SER A 127 0.32 -41.37 -16.11
N THR A 128 0.03 -42.67 -16.12
CA THR A 128 0.74 -43.70 -16.91
C THR A 128 -0.23 -44.76 -17.41
N VAL A 129 0.10 -45.44 -18.50
CA VAL A 129 -0.59 -46.68 -18.90
C VAL A 129 -0.07 -47.85 -18.07
N ASN A 130 -0.96 -48.54 -17.37
CA ASN A 130 -0.66 -49.71 -16.57
C ASN A 130 -0.50 -50.96 -17.45
N PRO A 131 0.15 -52.03 -16.96
CA PRO A 131 0.32 -53.28 -17.72
C PRO A 131 -0.99 -53.96 -18.17
N ASP A 132 -2.12 -53.65 -17.53
CA ASP A 132 -3.45 -54.13 -17.89
C ASP A 132 -4.17 -53.25 -18.95
N GLY A 133 -3.50 -52.19 -19.42
CA GLY A 133 -4.02 -51.23 -20.40
C GLY A 133 -4.84 -50.08 -19.81
N THR A 134 -5.08 -50.06 -18.50
CA THR A 134 -5.77 -48.93 -17.84
C THR A 134 -4.85 -47.71 -17.72
N VAL A 135 -5.44 -46.51 -17.65
CA VAL A 135 -4.70 -45.27 -17.40
C VAL A 135 -4.75 -44.96 -15.91
N SER A 136 -3.60 -44.81 -15.26
CA SER A 136 -3.53 -44.43 -13.84
C SER A 136 -4.02 -42.99 -13.65
N ALA A 137 -4.65 -42.74 -12.50
CA ALA A 137 -5.17 -41.40 -12.20
C ALA A 137 -4.01 -40.38 -12.14
N PRO A 138 -4.18 -39.18 -12.71
CA PRO A 138 -3.20 -38.11 -12.53
C PRO A 138 -3.13 -37.68 -11.06
N ASN A 139 -2.14 -36.87 -10.72
CA ASN A 139 -2.03 -36.19 -9.43
C ASN A 139 -1.71 -34.71 -9.68
N TYR A 140 -2.72 -33.85 -9.51
CA TYR A 140 -2.60 -32.40 -9.64
C TYR A 140 -2.47 -31.78 -8.25
N ASN A 141 -1.52 -30.87 -8.07
CA ASN A 141 -1.41 -30.07 -6.85
C ASN A 141 -1.97 -28.66 -7.14
N VAL A 142 -3.16 -28.38 -6.61
CA VAL A 142 -3.87 -27.10 -6.80
C VAL A 142 -4.21 -26.54 -5.42
N ASN A 143 -3.86 -25.27 -5.18
CA ASN A 143 -4.07 -24.60 -3.89
C ASN A 143 -3.51 -25.39 -2.68
N GLY A 144 -2.44 -26.16 -2.88
CA GLY A 144 -1.82 -26.99 -1.84
C GLY A 144 -2.51 -28.34 -1.59
N ASN A 145 -3.56 -28.66 -2.34
CA ASN A 145 -4.30 -29.91 -2.26
C ASN A 145 -3.98 -30.82 -3.45
N ASN A 146 -3.74 -32.11 -3.17
CA ASN A 146 -3.54 -33.13 -4.19
C ASN A 146 -4.89 -33.73 -4.61
N VAL A 147 -5.21 -33.66 -5.89
CA VAL A 147 -6.45 -34.18 -6.48
C VAL A 147 -6.15 -35.01 -7.73
N ASN A 148 -6.98 -36.01 -8.02
CA ASN A 148 -6.64 -37.07 -8.98
C ASN A 148 -7.48 -37.11 -10.26
N ASN A 149 -8.23 -36.05 -10.51
CA ASN A 149 -9.01 -35.90 -11.74
C ASN A 149 -9.15 -34.41 -12.08
N VAL A 150 -9.48 -34.13 -13.34
CA VAL A 150 -9.56 -32.77 -13.88
C VAL A 150 -10.71 -31.97 -13.25
N GLY A 151 -11.85 -32.60 -13.00
CA GLY A 151 -13.02 -31.94 -12.41
C GLY A 151 -12.73 -31.36 -11.03
N ASP A 152 -12.12 -32.17 -10.16
CA ASP A 152 -11.73 -31.74 -8.82
C ASP A 152 -10.61 -30.69 -8.85
N ALA A 153 -9.66 -30.78 -9.78
CA ALA A 153 -8.62 -29.76 -9.96
C ALA A 153 -9.21 -28.40 -10.34
N LEU A 154 -10.19 -28.38 -11.25
CA LEU A 154 -10.90 -27.17 -11.62
C LEU A 154 -11.77 -26.62 -10.48
N ALA A 155 -12.43 -27.50 -9.72
CA ALA A 155 -13.20 -27.11 -8.55
C ALA A 155 -12.30 -26.53 -7.45
N GLU A 156 -11.10 -27.08 -7.26
CA GLU A 156 -10.12 -26.57 -6.29
C GLU A 156 -9.57 -25.21 -6.73
N LEU A 157 -9.28 -25.04 -8.02
CA LEU A 157 -8.88 -23.74 -8.58
C LEU A 157 -9.97 -22.67 -8.43
N ASP A 158 -11.24 -23.04 -8.62
CA ASP A 158 -12.39 -22.14 -8.47
C ASP A 158 -12.64 -21.68 -7.03
N LYS A 159 -12.04 -22.35 -6.03
CA LYS A 159 -12.03 -21.83 -4.65
C LYS A 159 -11.22 -20.54 -4.52
N GLY A 160 -10.30 -20.28 -5.45
CA GLY A 160 -9.48 -19.07 -5.46
C GLY A 160 -8.51 -18.98 -4.28
N TRP A 161 -8.05 -17.76 -3.99
CA TRP A 161 -7.23 -17.45 -2.82
C TRP A 161 -7.94 -16.41 -1.95
N THR A 162 -7.70 -16.41 -0.64
CA THR A 162 -8.38 -15.48 0.27
C THR A 162 -7.60 -14.18 0.42
N LEU A 163 -8.25 -13.04 0.19
CA LEU A 163 -7.73 -11.72 0.55
C LEU A 163 -8.39 -11.21 1.83
N GLN A 164 -7.59 -10.67 2.75
CA GLN A 164 -8.04 -10.01 3.98
C GLN A 164 -7.28 -8.69 4.16
N THR A 165 -7.97 -7.65 4.62
CA THR A 165 -7.36 -6.37 4.98
C THR A 165 -7.57 -6.12 6.46
N ASN A 166 -6.48 -5.88 7.21
CA ASN A 166 -6.51 -5.70 8.67
C ASN A 166 -7.22 -6.86 9.42
N GLY A 167 -7.11 -8.09 8.91
CA GLY A 167 -7.75 -9.27 9.48
C GLY A 167 -9.27 -9.37 9.28
N ALA A 168 -9.87 -8.50 8.47
CA ALA A 168 -11.31 -8.46 8.19
C ALA A 168 -11.65 -8.73 6.71
N ASN A 169 -12.94 -8.91 6.43
CA ASN A 169 -13.55 -9.03 5.09
C ASN A 169 -12.92 -10.11 4.21
N ALA A 170 -12.75 -11.31 4.75
CA ALA A 170 -12.25 -12.45 3.99
C ALA A 170 -13.17 -12.74 2.80
N GLY A 171 -12.64 -12.57 1.59
CA GLY A 171 -13.28 -12.93 0.34
C GLY A 171 -12.34 -13.79 -0.49
N ALA A 172 -12.88 -14.83 -1.12
CA ALA A 172 -12.15 -15.57 -2.13
C ALA A 172 -12.04 -14.73 -3.40
N VAL A 173 -10.82 -14.58 -3.89
CA VAL A 173 -10.49 -14.01 -5.19
C VAL A 173 -10.26 -15.18 -6.14
N LYS A 174 -11.19 -15.35 -7.07
CA LYS A 174 -11.19 -16.44 -8.04
C LYS A 174 -10.40 -16.09 -9.29
N ALA A 175 -10.13 -17.09 -10.11
CA ALA A 175 -9.54 -16.87 -11.43
C ALA A 175 -10.47 -15.98 -12.28
N GLY A 176 -9.94 -14.86 -12.76
CA GLY A 176 -10.69 -13.86 -13.53
C GLY A 176 -11.23 -12.69 -12.71
N ASP A 177 -11.24 -12.78 -11.38
CA ASP A 177 -11.61 -11.65 -10.53
C ASP A 177 -10.56 -10.54 -10.59
N THR A 178 -11.01 -9.29 -10.53
CA THR A 178 -10.14 -8.13 -10.37
C THR A 178 -10.11 -7.71 -8.90
N VAL A 179 -8.92 -7.63 -8.33
CA VAL A 179 -8.71 -6.99 -7.02
C VAL A 179 -8.28 -5.56 -7.27
N ASP A 180 -9.08 -4.61 -6.81
CA ASP A 180 -8.70 -3.21 -6.80
C ASP A 180 -7.92 -2.90 -5.51
N ILE A 181 -6.72 -2.35 -5.67
CA ILE A 181 -5.84 -1.94 -4.57
C ILE A 181 -5.56 -0.46 -4.78
N GLY A 182 -6.41 0.36 -4.15
CA GLY A 182 -6.37 1.82 -4.26
C GLY A 182 -6.54 2.52 -2.91
N THR A 183 -6.96 3.78 -2.96
CA THR A 183 -7.34 4.56 -1.78
C THR A 183 -8.86 4.52 -1.58
N ALA A 184 -9.32 4.93 -0.39
CA ALA A 184 -10.74 5.15 -0.16
C ALA A 184 -11.27 6.31 -1.02
N ASP A 185 -12.57 6.29 -1.33
CA ASP A 185 -13.22 7.36 -2.06
C ASP A 185 -13.00 8.73 -1.39
N GLY A 186 -12.50 9.69 -2.16
CA GLY A 186 -12.23 11.05 -1.70
C GLY A 186 -10.95 11.22 -0.85
N GLU A 187 -10.16 10.16 -0.67
CA GLU A 187 -8.84 10.29 -0.05
C GLU A 187 -7.89 11.09 -0.97
N GLU A 188 -7.37 12.20 -0.46
CA GLU A 188 -6.51 13.13 -1.18
C GLU A 188 -5.05 13.06 -0.70
N ASN A 189 -4.72 12.37 0.38
CA ASN A 189 -3.38 12.38 0.97
C ASN A 189 -2.49 11.24 0.50
N LEU A 190 -3.08 10.09 0.16
CA LEU A 190 -2.36 8.92 -0.32
C LEU A 190 -2.45 8.82 -1.84
N GLN A 191 -1.33 8.49 -2.47
CA GLN A 191 -1.28 8.10 -3.87
C GLN A 191 -0.94 6.62 -3.98
N VAL A 192 -1.67 5.91 -4.84
CA VAL A 192 -1.38 4.52 -5.20
C VAL A 192 -1.17 4.45 -6.71
N ALA A 193 -0.06 3.84 -7.12
CA ALA A 193 0.25 3.61 -8.53
C ALA A 193 0.69 2.16 -8.73
N LYS A 194 0.28 1.57 -9.85
CA LYS A 194 0.74 0.25 -10.30
C LYS A 194 1.78 0.41 -11.40
N GLU A 195 2.94 -0.19 -11.22
CA GLU A 195 4.00 -0.23 -12.23
C GLU A 195 4.47 -1.67 -12.41
N GLY A 196 4.16 -2.30 -13.54
CA GLY A 196 4.39 -3.74 -13.70
C GLY A 196 3.64 -4.54 -12.64
N ASN A 197 4.35 -5.33 -11.83
CA ASN A 197 3.77 -6.11 -10.74
C ASN A 197 3.86 -5.41 -9.37
N ASP A 198 4.43 -4.20 -9.31
CA ASP A 198 4.60 -3.47 -8.06
C ASP A 198 3.44 -2.50 -7.83
N ILE A 199 2.97 -2.47 -6.58
CA ILE A 199 2.05 -1.42 -6.09
C ILE A 199 2.87 -0.44 -5.25
N LYS A 200 2.91 0.82 -5.68
CA LYS A 200 3.67 1.90 -5.05
C LYS A 200 2.72 2.80 -4.28
N TYR A 201 3.03 3.01 -3.00
CA TYR A 201 2.35 3.97 -2.14
C TYR A 201 3.24 5.17 -1.90
N SER A 202 2.64 6.36 -1.91
CA SER A 202 3.31 7.58 -1.47
C SER A 202 2.32 8.56 -0.86
N LEU A 203 2.84 9.54 -0.13
CA LEU A 203 2.06 10.66 0.35
C LEU A 203 2.12 11.82 -0.64
N ASN A 204 1.01 12.53 -0.78
CA ASN A 204 1.02 13.85 -1.39
C ASN A 204 1.93 14.79 -0.60
N ARG A 205 2.56 15.72 -1.32
CA ARG A 205 3.42 16.74 -0.70
C ARG A 205 2.60 17.72 0.12
N ASP A 206 1.42 18.04 -0.38
CA ASP A 206 0.42 18.83 0.31
C ASP A 206 -0.58 17.89 0.96
N LEU A 207 -0.66 17.97 2.29
CA LEU A 207 -1.54 17.13 3.08
C LEU A 207 -2.71 17.94 3.59
N LYS A 208 -3.91 17.38 3.42
CA LYS A 208 -5.17 17.90 3.93
C LYS A 208 -5.58 17.05 5.13
N VAL A 209 -5.33 17.58 6.32
CA VAL A 209 -5.55 16.91 7.60
C VAL A 209 -6.27 17.84 8.56
N ASP A 210 -7.04 17.28 9.47
CA ASP A 210 -7.73 18.06 10.50
C ASP A 210 -6.77 18.53 11.60
N SER A 211 -5.75 17.73 11.91
CA SER A 211 -4.75 18.04 12.92
C SER A 211 -3.45 17.27 12.74
N VAL A 212 -2.34 17.88 13.18
CA VAL A 212 -1.02 17.27 13.35
C VAL A 212 -0.60 17.45 14.80
N THR A 213 -0.29 16.35 15.48
CA THR A 213 0.26 16.36 16.84
C THR A 213 1.70 15.86 16.83
N ALA A 214 2.64 16.70 17.27
CA ALA A 214 4.06 16.40 17.36
C ALA A 214 4.57 16.72 18.77
N GLY A 215 4.63 15.70 19.63
CA GLY A 215 4.85 15.89 21.06
C GLY A 215 3.72 16.72 21.66
N ASP A 216 4.08 17.80 22.36
CA ASP A 216 3.13 18.73 22.98
C ASP A 216 2.59 19.79 22.00
N THR A 217 3.09 19.82 20.76
CA THR A 217 2.63 20.76 19.73
C THR A 217 1.46 20.17 18.97
N VAL A 218 0.37 20.92 18.88
CA VAL A 218 -0.78 20.61 18.03
C VAL A 218 -0.94 21.72 17.00
N ILE A 219 -1.04 21.35 15.74
CA ILE A 219 -1.47 22.23 14.65
C ILE A 219 -2.80 21.69 14.15
N ASN A 220 -3.84 22.50 14.16
CA ASN A 220 -5.16 22.10 13.70
C ASN A 220 -5.85 23.27 13.00
N ASN A 221 -7.14 23.11 12.73
CA ASN A 221 -7.92 24.15 12.11
C ASN A 221 -7.86 25.49 12.85
N ASP A 222 -7.69 25.55 14.18
CA ASP A 222 -7.65 26.80 14.95
C ASP A 222 -6.28 27.49 15.02
N GLY A 223 -5.20 26.79 14.65
CA GLY A 223 -3.82 27.31 14.64
C GLY A 223 -2.82 26.33 15.27
N MET A 224 -1.81 26.86 15.95
CA MET A 224 -0.74 26.13 16.64
C MET A 224 -0.83 26.34 18.16
N THR A 225 -0.75 25.27 18.95
CA THR A 225 -0.66 25.35 20.41
C THR A 225 0.42 24.42 20.95
N ILE A 226 1.10 24.82 22.03
CA ILE A 226 2.04 23.97 22.77
C ILE A 226 1.48 23.76 24.19
N ALA A 227 1.30 22.51 24.63
CA ALA A 227 0.79 22.23 25.98
C ALA A 227 1.68 22.87 27.06
N GLY A 228 1.08 23.66 27.97
CA GLY A 228 1.82 24.43 29.00
C GLY A 228 2.76 25.51 28.44
N GLY A 229 2.64 25.83 27.15
CA GLY A 229 3.50 26.72 26.41
C GLY A 229 2.74 27.83 25.69
N PRO A 230 3.42 28.55 24.77
CA PRO A 230 2.78 29.55 23.94
C PRO A 230 1.89 28.91 22.86
N GLY A 231 1.03 29.72 22.25
CA GLY A 231 0.19 29.32 21.13
C GLY A 231 -0.13 30.51 20.21
N MET A 232 -0.42 30.20 18.96
CA MET A 232 -0.94 31.13 17.96
C MET A 232 -2.22 30.52 17.38
N THR A 233 -3.36 31.15 17.62
CA THR A 233 -4.66 30.69 17.13
C THR A 233 -5.38 31.81 16.38
N ARG A 234 -6.56 31.53 15.83
CA ARG A 234 -7.46 32.57 15.28
C ARG A 234 -7.77 33.70 16.27
N SER A 235 -7.69 33.44 17.57
CA SER A 235 -7.92 34.45 18.61
C SER A 235 -6.70 35.33 18.89
N GLY A 236 -5.54 35.04 18.28
CA GLY A 236 -4.30 35.80 18.44
C GLY A 236 -3.15 34.96 19.01
N VAL A 237 -2.17 35.65 19.59
CA VAL A 237 -0.95 35.06 20.15
C VAL A 237 -1.04 35.06 21.67
N ASP A 238 -0.85 33.90 22.29
CA ASP A 238 -0.68 33.73 23.72
C ASP A 238 0.78 33.32 24.01
N ALA A 239 1.46 34.09 24.86
CA ALA A 239 2.84 33.81 25.26
C ALA A 239 2.95 32.68 26.30
N GLY A 240 1.84 32.17 26.83
CA GLY A 240 1.82 31.10 27.82
C GLY A 240 2.52 31.49 29.13
N ASN A 241 2.28 32.71 29.61
CA ASN A 241 2.96 33.32 30.76
C ASN A 241 4.50 33.36 30.64
N LYS A 242 5.04 33.41 29.43
CA LYS A 242 6.48 33.58 29.18
C LYS A 242 6.79 35.00 28.71
N ARG A 243 8.03 35.44 28.92
CA ARG A 243 8.53 36.70 28.38
C ARG A 243 8.67 36.61 26.86
N MET A 244 8.09 37.57 26.15
CA MET A 244 8.42 37.83 24.75
C MET A 244 9.76 38.59 24.72
N ARG A 245 10.79 38.00 24.10
CA ARG A 245 12.14 38.59 23.99
C ARG A 245 12.42 38.99 22.55
N ASN A 246 13.46 39.81 22.35
CA ASN A 246 13.90 40.27 21.03
C ASN A 246 12.80 41.04 20.27
N VAL A 247 12.02 41.83 21.02
CA VAL A 247 11.05 42.77 20.46
C VAL A 247 11.80 44.06 20.13
N ALA A 248 11.90 44.39 18.84
CA ALA A 248 12.48 45.65 18.38
C ALA A 248 11.64 46.84 18.86
N ASP A 249 12.20 48.05 18.83
CA ASP A 249 11.48 49.27 19.18
C ASP A 249 10.25 49.44 18.26
N GLY A 250 9.08 49.62 18.86
CA GLY A 250 7.86 49.92 18.14
C GLY A 250 7.88 51.36 17.62
N THR A 251 7.60 51.54 16.33
CA THR A 251 7.56 52.88 15.71
C THR A 251 6.17 53.23 15.20
N ASP A 252 5.39 52.21 14.82
CA ASP A 252 4.01 52.37 14.41
C ASP A 252 3.04 52.24 15.59
N SER A 253 1.85 52.85 15.45
CA SER A 253 0.82 52.90 16.49
C SER A 253 0.29 51.54 16.98
N LYS A 254 0.60 50.44 16.28
CA LYS A 254 0.16 49.08 16.61
C LYS A 254 1.32 48.13 16.91
N ASP A 255 2.54 48.65 17.00
CA ASP A 255 3.69 47.86 17.38
C ASP A 255 3.68 47.56 18.88
N ALA A 256 4.27 46.43 19.26
CA ALA A 256 4.57 46.16 20.65
C ALA A 256 5.69 47.09 21.13
N VAL A 257 5.52 47.67 22.32
CA VAL A 257 6.55 48.49 22.97
C VAL A 257 7.44 47.56 23.81
N ASN A 258 8.76 47.67 23.63
CA ASN A 258 9.70 46.93 24.48
C ASN A 258 10.04 47.70 25.76
N LYS A 259 10.79 47.06 26.68
CA LYS A 259 11.13 47.69 27.97
C LYS A 259 12.01 48.94 27.78
N ASP A 260 12.91 48.94 26.81
CA ASP A 260 13.86 50.04 26.62
C ASP A 260 13.15 51.34 26.25
N GLN A 261 12.11 51.26 25.41
CA GLN A 261 11.25 52.41 25.10
C GLN A 261 10.49 52.92 26.33
N LEU A 262 10.00 52.01 27.20
CA LEU A 262 9.35 52.42 28.45
C LEU A 262 10.36 53.09 29.40
N ASP A 263 11.59 52.58 29.47
CA ASP A 263 12.67 53.17 30.27
C ASP A 263 13.05 54.57 29.75
N GLN A 264 13.10 54.77 28.43
CA GLN A 264 13.33 56.10 27.83
C GLN A 264 12.21 57.09 28.18
N VAL A 265 10.95 56.65 28.20
CA VAL A 265 9.82 57.50 28.63
C VAL A 265 9.93 57.86 30.11
N ALA A 266 10.30 56.90 30.96
CA ALA A 266 10.51 57.15 32.39
C ALA A 266 11.64 58.17 32.61
N GLN A 267 12.77 58.00 31.93
CA GLN A 267 13.89 58.92 32.00
C GLN A 267 13.52 60.33 31.53
N ALA A 268 12.82 60.44 30.39
CA ALA A 268 12.39 61.74 29.87
C ALA A 268 11.42 62.48 30.84
N SER A 269 10.62 61.74 31.59
CA SER A 269 9.75 62.30 32.63
C SER A 269 10.55 62.85 33.80
N ASP A 270 11.53 62.09 34.29
CA ASP A 270 12.41 62.52 35.39
C ASP A 270 13.22 63.76 34.98
N ASP A 271 13.77 63.79 33.78
CA ASP A 271 14.51 64.94 33.26
C ASP A 271 13.64 66.21 33.20
N LYS A 272 12.40 66.09 32.75
CA LYS A 272 11.47 67.23 32.70
C LYS A 272 11.08 67.71 34.10
N LEU A 273 10.90 66.80 35.05
CA LEU A 273 10.64 67.15 36.44
C LEU A 273 11.83 67.90 37.04
N ASN A 274 13.04 67.39 36.80
CA ASN A 274 14.27 68.01 37.27
C ASN A 274 14.43 69.42 36.73
N HIS A 275 14.24 69.62 35.43
CA HIS A 275 14.28 70.95 34.83
C HIS A 275 13.22 71.91 35.37
N LEU A 276 11.99 71.45 35.60
CA LEU A 276 10.96 72.30 36.20
C LEU A 276 11.32 72.67 37.65
N GLY A 277 11.81 71.71 38.43
CA GLY A 277 12.23 71.91 39.81
C GLY A 277 13.40 72.90 39.91
N GLU A 278 14.44 72.71 39.11
CA GLU A 278 15.58 73.61 38.97
C GLU A 278 15.14 75.02 38.55
N SER A 279 14.33 75.13 37.49
CA SER A 279 13.83 76.43 37.03
C SER A 279 12.98 77.14 38.09
N THR A 280 12.24 76.40 38.91
CA THR A 280 11.46 76.97 40.00
C THR A 280 12.37 77.47 41.13
N ALA A 281 13.37 76.67 41.51
CA ALA A 281 14.37 77.06 42.51
C ALA A 281 15.15 78.32 42.06
N ASP A 282 15.61 78.36 40.81
CA ASP A 282 16.28 79.51 40.21
C ASP A 282 15.36 80.74 40.17
N GLY A 283 14.09 80.56 39.82
CA GLY A 283 13.09 81.62 39.79
C GLY A 283 12.77 82.19 41.18
N LEU A 284 12.86 81.38 42.23
CA LEU A 284 12.80 81.87 43.61
C LEU A 284 14.09 82.65 43.95
N GLY A 285 15.27 82.22 43.51
CA GLY A 285 16.53 82.87 43.86
C GLY A 285 16.89 82.64 45.34
N GLY A 286 17.69 83.54 45.94
CA GLY A 286 18.06 83.43 47.36
C GLY A 286 18.81 82.12 47.73
N GLY A 287 19.43 81.44 46.75
CA GLY A 287 20.13 80.17 46.96
C GLY A 287 19.22 78.94 47.10
N ALA A 288 17.93 79.02 46.76
CA ALA A 288 17.08 77.85 46.65
C ALA A 288 17.65 76.83 45.64
N THR A 289 17.43 75.55 45.91
CA THR A 289 17.94 74.42 45.12
C THR A 289 16.87 73.33 44.99
N PHE A 290 16.93 72.55 43.93
CA PHE A 290 16.07 71.39 43.72
C PHE A 290 16.82 70.07 43.98
N ASP A 291 16.19 69.14 44.71
CA ASP A 291 16.71 67.78 44.92
C ASP A 291 15.99 66.77 44.01
N PRO A 292 16.66 66.26 42.95
CA PRO A 292 16.07 65.34 41.98
C PRO A 292 15.71 63.97 42.57
N ARG A 293 16.22 63.60 43.76
CA ARG A 293 15.87 62.32 44.39
C ARG A 293 14.57 62.37 45.18
N THR A 294 14.27 63.52 45.77
CA THR A 294 13.11 63.69 46.66
C THR A 294 12.02 64.56 46.05
N GLY A 295 12.32 65.28 44.97
CA GLY A 295 11.41 66.24 44.33
C GLY A 295 11.22 67.54 45.14
N ALA A 296 12.01 67.76 46.19
CA ALA A 296 11.88 68.90 47.08
C ALA A 296 12.67 70.12 46.55
N ILE A 297 12.10 71.31 46.74
CA ILE A 297 12.80 72.60 46.57
C ILE A 297 13.17 73.11 47.96
N SER A 298 14.44 73.45 48.18
CA SER A 298 14.89 74.05 49.43
C SER A 298 14.38 75.49 49.57
N SER A 299 14.13 75.92 50.80
CA SER A 299 13.66 77.29 51.03
C SER A 299 14.73 78.30 50.58
N PRO A 300 14.38 79.35 49.82
CA PRO A 300 15.30 80.44 49.52
C PRO A 300 15.72 81.17 50.80
N THR A 301 16.74 82.02 50.73
CA THR A 301 17.12 82.95 51.78
C THR A 301 17.28 84.34 51.17
N TYR A 302 16.41 85.27 51.56
CA TYR A 302 16.47 86.68 51.19
C TYR A 302 16.85 87.50 52.42
N THR A 303 17.91 88.30 52.32
CA THR A 303 18.29 89.23 53.37
C THR A 303 17.71 90.60 53.05
N VAL A 304 16.71 91.04 53.82
CA VAL A 304 16.07 92.35 53.65
C VAL A 304 16.17 93.12 54.96
N ASN A 305 16.74 94.34 54.91
CA ASN A 305 16.97 95.19 56.09
C ASN A 305 17.71 94.46 57.24
N GLY A 306 18.64 93.56 56.91
CA GLY A 306 19.45 92.80 57.88
C GLY A 306 18.75 91.60 58.53
N THR A 307 17.53 91.23 58.09
CA THR A 307 16.84 90.01 58.54
C THR A 307 16.73 89.01 57.38
N ASP A 308 17.07 87.76 57.65
CA ASP A 308 16.88 86.66 56.70
C ASP A 308 15.45 86.12 56.77
N VAL A 309 14.83 86.00 55.60
CA VAL A 309 13.50 85.40 55.42
C VAL A 309 13.53 84.40 54.28
N ASN A 310 12.67 83.39 54.32
CA ASN A 310 12.84 82.19 53.51
C ASN A 310 11.72 81.93 52.50
N ASN A 311 10.94 82.96 52.19
CA ASN A 311 9.95 82.95 51.11
C ASN A 311 9.72 84.38 50.60
N VAL A 312 9.18 84.48 49.37
CA VAL A 312 8.97 85.75 48.68
C VAL A 312 7.97 86.65 49.42
N GLY A 313 6.91 86.07 49.99
CA GLY A 313 5.88 86.83 50.71
C GLY A 313 6.47 87.57 51.92
N ASP A 314 7.30 86.88 52.69
CA ASP A 314 7.98 87.47 53.84
C ASP A 314 9.04 88.48 53.41
N ALA A 315 9.75 88.26 52.30
CA ALA A 315 10.72 89.22 51.76
C ALA A 315 10.06 90.53 51.33
N ILE A 316 8.94 90.46 50.62
CA ILE A 316 8.16 91.64 50.21
C ILE A 316 7.61 92.35 51.46
N THR A 317 7.10 91.58 52.44
CA THR A 317 6.61 92.15 53.70
C THR A 317 7.72 92.84 54.48
N ALA A 318 8.94 92.29 54.50
CA ALA A 318 10.10 92.91 55.13
C ALA A 318 10.54 94.18 54.40
N LEU A 319 10.45 94.22 53.06
CA LEU A 319 10.74 95.41 52.26
C LEU A 319 9.71 96.52 52.51
N ASP A 320 8.42 96.17 52.62
CA ASP A 320 7.32 97.12 52.88
C ASP A 320 7.42 97.78 54.27
N LYS A 321 8.15 97.19 55.21
CA LYS A 321 8.45 97.86 56.49
C LYS A 321 9.26 99.15 56.31
N GLY A 322 9.92 99.34 55.17
CA GLY A 322 10.69 100.54 54.86
C GLY A 322 11.96 100.68 55.70
N TRP A 323 12.60 101.84 55.59
CA TRP A 323 13.76 102.23 56.39
C TRP A 323 13.42 103.49 57.20
N THR A 324 14.07 103.69 58.35
CA THR A 324 13.82 104.84 59.21
C THR A 324 14.84 105.94 58.94
N LEU A 325 14.37 107.18 58.73
CA LEU A 325 15.22 108.37 58.67
C LEU A 325 15.03 109.17 59.96
N GLN A 326 16.13 109.50 60.63
CA GLN A 326 16.13 110.30 61.85
C GLN A 326 16.83 111.63 61.60
N SER A 327 16.19 112.75 61.94
CA SER A 327 16.79 114.09 61.92
C SER A 327 16.68 114.71 63.32
N ASN A 328 17.80 115.17 63.89
CA ASN A 328 17.86 115.83 65.20
C ASN A 328 17.22 115.05 66.37
N GLY A 329 17.16 113.71 66.28
CA GLY A 329 16.75 112.83 67.39
C GLY A 329 15.25 112.53 67.50
N GLU A 330 14.39 113.06 66.61
CA GLU A 330 13.00 112.60 66.49
C GLU A 330 12.89 111.47 65.46
N ASN A 331 12.13 110.42 65.79
CA ASN A 331 11.89 109.30 64.88
C ASN A 331 10.80 109.65 63.87
N ALA A 332 11.13 109.65 62.57
CA ALA A 332 10.12 109.72 61.52
C ALA A 332 9.39 108.39 61.36
N ALA A 333 8.19 108.44 60.75
CA ALA A 333 7.52 107.27 60.20
C ALA A 333 8.46 106.53 59.22
N ALA A 334 8.31 105.22 59.08
CA ALA A 334 9.13 104.44 58.16
C ALA A 334 8.94 104.94 56.72
N VAL A 335 10.04 105.23 56.04
CA VAL A 335 10.08 105.57 54.63
C VAL A 335 10.02 104.27 53.84
N LYS A 336 8.91 104.06 53.14
CA LYS A 336 8.67 102.86 52.34
C LYS A 336 9.22 103.03 50.93
N ALA A 337 9.33 101.90 50.22
CA ALA A 337 9.68 101.93 48.81
C ALA A 337 8.62 102.71 48.01
N GLY A 338 9.06 103.74 47.28
CA GLY A 338 8.18 104.65 46.54
C GLY A 338 7.82 105.94 47.29
N ASP A 339 8.09 106.03 48.60
CA ASP A 339 7.95 107.28 49.33
C ASP A 339 8.99 108.30 48.85
N THR A 340 8.57 109.56 48.76
CA THR A 340 9.50 110.68 48.50
C THR A 340 9.89 111.30 49.84
N VAL A 341 11.18 111.28 50.14
CA VAL A 341 11.74 112.04 51.26
C VAL A 341 12.21 113.38 50.71
N ASP A 342 11.54 114.45 51.11
CA ASP A 342 12.00 115.81 50.83
C ASP A 342 12.99 116.25 51.90
N ILE A 343 14.14 116.75 51.45
CA ILE A 343 15.23 117.22 52.30
C ILE A 343 15.62 118.60 51.79
N GLY A 344 14.99 119.61 52.38
CA GLY A 344 15.16 121.02 52.06
C GLY A 344 15.55 121.84 53.29
N THR A 345 15.51 123.15 53.15
CA THR A 345 15.63 124.07 54.29
C THR A 345 14.28 124.26 54.99
N ALA A 346 14.30 124.77 56.22
CA ALA A 346 13.07 125.22 56.86
C ALA A 346 12.46 126.37 56.05
N ASP A 347 11.13 126.43 55.96
CA ASP A 347 10.42 127.50 55.26
C ASP A 347 10.89 128.89 55.75
N GLY A 348 11.40 129.70 54.82
CA GLY A 348 11.93 131.04 55.10
C GLY A 348 13.41 131.10 55.53
N GLU A 349 14.12 129.98 55.56
CA GLU A 349 15.57 129.96 55.79
C GLU A 349 16.33 130.32 54.51
N GLU A 350 17.03 131.46 54.52
CA GLU A 350 17.80 131.96 53.38
C GLU A 350 19.31 131.77 53.54
N ASN A 351 19.83 131.42 54.72
CA ASN A 351 21.28 131.35 54.94
C ASN A 351 21.92 130.02 54.49
N LEU A 352 21.10 128.96 54.44
CA LEU A 352 21.50 127.65 53.97
C LEU A 352 20.92 127.43 52.57
N GLN A 353 21.75 127.08 51.60
CA GLN A 353 21.30 126.61 50.30
C GLN A 353 21.43 125.10 50.25
N VAL A 354 20.32 124.44 49.90
CA VAL A 354 20.29 123.01 49.63
C VAL A 354 20.15 122.84 48.13
N SER A 355 21.09 122.09 47.54
CA SER A 355 21.03 121.70 46.14
C SER A 355 21.25 120.21 46.00
N LYS A 356 20.67 119.61 44.98
CA LYS A 356 20.84 118.19 44.67
C LYS A 356 21.63 118.06 43.37
N GLU A 357 22.71 117.31 43.43
CA GLU A 357 23.47 116.92 42.24
C GLU A 357 23.64 115.40 42.26
N GLY A 358 22.95 114.70 41.36
CA GLY A 358 22.91 113.24 41.40
C GLY A 358 22.27 112.71 42.69
N ASN A 359 22.99 111.84 43.42
CA ASN A 359 22.55 111.28 44.69
C ASN A 359 23.06 112.07 45.92
N ASP A 360 23.86 113.10 45.70
CA ASP A 360 24.41 113.90 46.79
C ASP A 360 23.49 115.09 47.07
N ILE A 361 23.11 115.23 48.33
CA ILE A 361 22.48 116.43 48.84
C ILE A 361 23.60 117.34 49.35
N LYS A 362 23.75 118.50 48.72
CA LYS A 362 24.79 119.47 49.02
C LYS A 362 24.21 120.62 49.83
N TYR A 363 24.89 120.91 50.92
CA TYR A 363 24.61 122.03 51.78
C TYR A 363 25.72 123.06 51.62
N SER A 364 25.35 124.30 51.32
CA SER A 364 26.29 125.42 51.32
C SER A 364 25.70 126.60 52.07
N LEU A 365 26.57 127.36 52.72
CA LEU A 365 26.20 128.62 53.35
C LEU A 365 26.25 129.73 52.30
N ASN A 366 25.25 130.61 52.31
CA ASN A 366 25.32 131.82 51.49
C ASN A 366 26.54 132.66 51.88
N ARG A 367 27.31 133.14 50.89
CA ARG A 367 28.63 133.76 51.10
C ARG A 367 28.60 135.10 51.85
N ASP A 368 27.42 135.64 52.12
CA ASP A 368 27.18 136.94 52.76
C ASP A 368 26.67 136.81 54.21
N LEU A 369 27.01 135.70 54.88
CA LEU A 369 26.63 135.37 56.26
C LEU A 369 27.37 136.19 57.33
#